data_AF-A0A2D4T6C0-F1
#
_entry.id   AF-A0A2D4T6C0-F1
#
_cell.length_a   1.000
_cell.length_b   1.000
_cell.length_c   1.000
_cell.angle_alpha   90.00
_cell.angle_beta   90.00
_cell.angle_gamma   90.00
#
_symmetry.space_group_name_H-M   'P 1'
#
loop_
_entity.id
_entity.type
_entity.pdbx_description
1 polymer ?
#
loop_
_entity_poly.entity_id
_entity_poly.type
_entity_poly.pdbx_seq_one_letter_code
_entity_poly.pdbx_strand_id
1 'polypeptide(L)'
;MLSSFNSLINSASTLFCIDVYQPLVGRAVSDSEMVRVAKRVGLVMTGFSLLVAPLLQFAAEGLWQVIRIFTGFYNIPMIAIVVIGLFTRQVPAVAAKVVIVFHIVAYGTFQFVLKDLLPVHFLHLYAILFVLEVAMMLAIGVWRPRQEEATIRQTAEVDLTRWAYAQPCAVTLLSCVVALYVVFSPIGLAGDGSNLLVPVLLGLLGLNVALWCGWHRRLSSESGVRA
;
A
#
# COMPACT_ATOMS: atom_id res chain seq x y z
N MET A 1 4.67 14.83 -16.01
CA MET A 1 3.20 15.00 -15.98
C MET A 1 2.51 14.23 -17.11
N LEU A 2 2.76 14.55 -18.39
CA LEU A 2 2.09 13.87 -19.51
C LEU A 2 2.39 12.36 -19.59
N SER A 3 3.64 11.94 -19.37
CA SER A 3 4.00 10.51 -19.34
C SER A 3 3.32 9.76 -18.19
N SER A 4 3.34 10.34 -16.98
CA SER A 4 2.65 9.78 -15.81
C SER A 4 1.14 9.68 -16.02
N PHE A 5 0.53 10.67 -16.67
CA PHE A 5 -0.90 10.66 -17.02
C PHE A 5 -1.25 9.57 -18.03
N ASN A 6 -0.47 9.46 -19.12
CA ASN A 6 -0.66 8.41 -20.12
C ASN A 6 -0.49 7.01 -19.53
N SER A 7 0.53 6.82 -18.69
CA SER A 7 0.76 5.56 -17.97
C SER A 7 -0.43 5.21 -17.07
N LEU A 8 -0.94 6.18 -16.30
CA LEU A 8 -2.07 5.97 -15.40
C LEU A 8 -3.36 5.58 -16.15
N ILE A 9 -3.68 6.27 -17.25
CA ILE A 9 -4.85 5.93 -18.07
C ILE A 9 -4.70 4.54 -18.70
N ASN A 10 -3.50 4.21 -19.19
CA ASN A 10 -3.25 2.92 -19.83
C ASN A 10 -3.41 1.76 -18.82
N SER A 11 -2.83 1.89 -17.62
CA SER A 11 -2.99 0.91 -16.54
C SER A 11 -4.45 0.79 -16.08
N ALA A 12 -5.15 1.91 -15.87
CA ALA A 12 -6.55 1.91 -15.45
C ALA A 12 -7.48 1.27 -16.50
N SER A 13 -7.25 1.56 -17.79
CA SER A 13 -8.02 0.98 -18.89
C SER A 13 -7.77 -0.52 -19.02
N THR A 14 -6.55 -0.98 -18.77
CA THR A 14 -6.19 -2.40 -18.81
C THR A 14 -6.85 -3.16 -17.67
N LEU A 15 -6.75 -2.65 -16.44
CA LEU A 15 -7.45 -3.22 -15.27
C LEU A 15 -8.96 -3.27 -15.49
N PHE A 16 -9.56 -2.20 -16.03
CA PHE A 16 -10.99 -2.21 -16.36
C PHE A 16 -11.34 -3.30 -17.39
N CYS A 17 -10.55 -3.47 -18.45
CA CYS A 17 -10.81 -4.50 -19.43
C CYS A 17 -10.74 -5.92 -18.84
N ILE A 18 -9.73 -6.20 -18.02
CA ILE A 18 -9.47 -7.53 -17.45
C ILE A 18 -10.42 -7.84 -16.30
N ASP A 19 -10.60 -6.91 -15.36
CA ASP A 19 -11.30 -7.17 -14.10
C ASP A 19 -12.80 -6.86 -14.18
N VAL A 20 -13.24 -6.04 -15.14
CA VAL A 20 -14.63 -5.62 -15.28
C VAL A 20 -15.23 -6.08 -16.60
N TYR A 21 -14.68 -5.66 -17.74
CA TYR A 21 -15.27 -5.95 -19.05
C TYR A 21 -15.31 -7.45 -19.36
N GLN A 22 -14.17 -8.15 -19.25
CA GLN A 22 -14.10 -9.57 -19.58
C GLN A 22 -15.04 -10.45 -18.73
N PRO A 23 -15.11 -10.30 -17.38
CA PRO A 23 -16.09 -11.01 -16.56
C PRO A 23 -17.54 -10.66 -16.88
N LEU A 24 -17.84 -9.40 -17.23
CA LEU A 24 -19.20 -8.96 -17.57
C LEU A 24 -19.70 -9.54 -18.90
N VAL A 25 -18.83 -9.65 -19.90
CA VAL A 25 -19.20 -10.19 -21.22
C VAL A 25 -19.30 -11.72 -21.19
N GLY A 26 -18.62 -12.39 -20.25
CA GLY A 26 -18.77 -13.83 -20.03
C GLY A 26 -18.24 -14.70 -21.17
N ARG A 27 -17.41 -14.16 -22.06
CA ARG A 27 -16.77 -14.87 -23.18
C ARG A 27 -15.29 -14.53 -23.28
N ALA A 28 -14.53 -15.36 -23.98
CA ALA A 28 -13.17 -15.01 -24.38
C ALA A 28 -13.20 -13.77 -25.30
N VAL A 29 -12.53 -12.71 -24.87
CA VAL A 29 -12.38 -11.46 -25.63
C VAL A 29 -11.04 -11.54 -26.37
N SER A 30 -11.03 -11.26 -27.67
CA SER A 30 -9.77 -11.25 -28.43
C SER A 30 -8.91 -10.03 -28.06
N ASP A 31 -7.59 -10.15 -28.19
CA ASP A 31 -6.66 -9.05 -27.87
C ASP A 31 -6.99 -7.75 -28.63
N SER A 32 -7.40 -7.89 -29.91
CA SER A 32 -7.76 -6.75 -30.74
C SER A 32 -9.04 -6.04 -30.26
N GLU A 33 -10.00 -6.80 -29.73
CA GLU A 33 -11.20 -6.26 -29.09
C GLU A 33 -10.84 -5.60 -27.75
N MET A 34 -10.02 -6.25 -26.94
CA MET A 34 -9.57 -5.75 -25.63
C MET A 34 -8.83 -4.41 -25.75
N VAL A 35 -7.92 -4.28 -26.72
CA VAL A 35 -7.22 -3.02 -27.02
C VAL A 35 -8.19 -1.93 -27.47
N ARG A 36 -9.22 -2.26 -28.25
CA ARG A 36 -10.21 -1.29 -28.72
C ARG A 36 -11.07 -0.76 -27.58
N VAL A 37 -11.49 -1.64 -26.66
CA VAL A 37 -12.22 -1.26 -25.45
C VAL A 37 -11.33 -0.41 -24.53
N ALA A 38 -10.08 -0.82 -24.30
CA ALA A 38 -9.13 -0.07 -23.47
C ALA A 38 -8.92 1.36 -24.01
N LYS A 39 -8.77 1.52 -25.33
CA LYS A 39 -8.66 2.86 -25.95
C LYS A 39 -9.90 3.72 -25.73
N ARG A 40 -11.11 3.13 -25.82
CA ARG A 40 -12.37 3.85 -25.58
C ARG A 40 -12.50 4.27 -24.12
N VAL A 41 -12.21 3.35 -23.19
CA VAL A 41 -12.23 3.63 -21.74
C VAL A 41 -11.24 4.74 -21.42
N GLY A 42 -10.02 4.68 -21.95
CA GLY A 42 -9.01 5.70 -21.75
C GLY A 42 -9.42 7.07 -22.30
N LEU A 43 -10.09 7.11 -23.46
CA LEU A 43 -10.66 8.35 -24.00
C LEU A 43 -11.73 8.95 -23.09
N VAL A 44 -12.64 8.12 -22.57
CA VAL A 44 -13.69 8.55 -21.62
C VAL A 44 -13.08 9.05 -20.32
N MET A 45 -12.11 8.32 -19.75
CA MET A 45 -11.38 8.74 -18.53
C MET A 45 -10.65 10.07 -18.74
N THR A 46 -10.03 10.26 -19.92
CA THR A 46 -9.36 11.52 -20.28
C THR A 46 -10.36 12.66 -20.33
N GLY A 47 -11.49 12.47 -21.03
CA GLY A 47 -12.56 13.46 -21.11
C GLY A 47 -13.10 13.84 -19.74
N PHE A 48 -13.39 12.84 -18.89
CA PHE A 48 -13.84 13.06 -17.51
C PHE A 48 -12.80 13.81 -16.68
N SER A 49 -11.52 13.46 -16.82
CA SER A 49 -10.43 14.14 -16.11
C SER A 49 -10.33 15.62 -16.50
N LEU A 50 -10.48 15.94 -17.79
CA LEU A 50 -10.49 17.32 -18.28
C LEU A 50 -11.69 18.12 -17.78
N LEU A 51 -12.83 17.46 -17.55
CA LEU A 51 -14.00 18.09 -16.95
C LEU A 51 -13.82 18.36 -15.45
N VAL A 52 -13.23 17.41 -14.71
CA VAL A 52 -13.03 17.53 -13.25
C VAL A 52 -11.86 18.43 -12.89
N ALA A 53 -10.81 18.51 -13.73
CA ALA A 53 -9.60 19.26 -13.43
C ALA A 53 -9.85 20.74 -13.06
N PRO A 54 -10.72 21.50 -13.77
CA PRO A 54 -11.09 22.85 -13.36
C PRO A 54 -11.82 22.91 -12.02
N LEU A 55 -12.61 21.90 -11.66
CA LEU A 55 -13.35 21.91 -10.38
C LEU A 55 -12.40 21.83 -9.18
N LEU A 56 -11.22 21.24 -9.36
CA LEU A 56 -10.22 21.11 -8.30
C LEU A 56 -9.65 22.47 -7.85
N GLN A 57 -9.79 23.53 -8.66
CA GLN A 57 -9.39 24.88 -8.26
C GLN A 57 -10.22 25.43 -7.07
N PHE A 58 -11.44 24.91 -6.89
CA PHE A 58 -12.35 25.31 -5.82
C PHE A 58 -12.14 24.50 -4.52
N ALA A 59 -11.14 23.60 -4.48
CA ALA A 59 -10.84 22.83 -3.29
C ALA A 59 -10.14 23.72 -2.23
N ALA A 60 -10.93 24.23 -1.27
CA ALA A 60 -10.48 25.16 -0.22
C ALA A 60 -9.28 24.64 0.61
N GLU A 61 -9.19 23.33 0.79
CA GLU A 61 -8.16 22.64 1.60
C GLU A 61 -6.95 22.16 0.78
N GLY A 62 -6.90 22.48 -0.52
CA GLY A 62 -5.85 22.08 -1.44
C GLY A 62 -5.99 20.65 -1.99
N LEU A 63 -5.30 20.40 -3.12
CA LEU A 63 -5.38 19.15 -3.87
C LEU A 63 -4.95 17.92 -3.05
N TRP A 64 -3.93 18.07 -2.20
CA TRP A 64 -3.43 16.98 -1.37
C TRP A 64 -4.52 16.45 -0.41
N GLN A 65 -5.34 17.33 0.14
CA GLN A 65 -6.44 16.95 1.01
C GLN A 65 -7.52 16.17 0.26
N VAL A 66 -7.88 16.64 -0.93
CA VAL A 66 -8.84 15.95 -1.80
C VAL A 66 -8.35 14.53 -2.12
N ILE A 67 -7.12 14.39 -2.60
CA ILE A 67 -6.53 13.08 -2.91
C ILE A 67 -6.51 12.19 -1.67
N ARG A 68 -6.14 12.72 -0.50
CA ARG A 68 -6.10 11.94 0.74
C ARG A 68 -7.49 11.42 1.15
N ILE A 69 -8.52 12.25 1.02
CA ILE A 69 -9.89 11.86 1.36
C ILE A 69 -10.37 10.74 0.43
N PHE A 70 -10.16 10.89 -0.87
CA PHE A 70 -10.57 9.87 -1.84
C PHE A 70 -9.77 8.55 -1.70
N THR A 71 -8.47 8.64 -1.43
CA THR A 71 -7.65 7.45 -1.19
C THR A 71 -8.03 6.74 0.12
N GLY A 72 -8.52 7.47 1.12
CA GLY A 72 -9.04 6.92 2.38
C GLY A 72 -10.20 5.94 2.23
N PHE A 73 -11.04 6.11 1.20
CA PHE A 73 -12.21 5.24 0.97
C PHE A 73 -11.84 3.80 0.63
N TYR A 74 -10.68 3.55 0.03
CA TYR A 74 -10.30 2.20 -0.41
C TYR A 74 -9.02 1.68 0.23
N ASN A 75 -8.11 2.55 0.68
CA ASN A 75 -6.80 2.12 1.14
C ASN A 75 -6.86 1.26 2.40
N ILE A 76 -7.67 1.66 3.39
CA ILE A 76 -7.83 0.95 4.66
C ILE A 76 -8.44 -0.44 4.49
N PRO A 77 -9.63 -0.59 3.85
CA PRO A 77 -10.22 -1.91 3.64
C PRO A 77 -9.36 -2.81 2.75
N MET A 78 -8.66 -2.24 1.76
CA MET A 78 -7.73 -3.00 0.92
C MET A 78 -6.60 -3.61 1.78
N ILE A 79 -5.95 -2.83 2.63
CA ILE A 79 -4.89 -3.33 3.52
C ILE A 79 -5.45 -4.37 4.50
N ALA A 80 -6.61 -4.12 5.11
CA ALA A 80 -7.24 -5.07 6.03
C ALA A 80 -7.51 -6.43 5.35
N ILE A 81 -8.09 -6.42 4.15
CA ILE A 81 -8.39 -7.63 3.39
C ILE A 81 -7.10 -8.36 2.99
N VAL A 82 -6.05 -7.65 2.55
CA VAL A 82 -4.76 -8.26 2.18
C VAL A 82 -4.08 -8.88 3.38
N VAL A 83 -4.04 -8.18 4.52
CA VAL A 83 -3.44 -8.69 5.77
C VAL A 83 -4.19 -9.94 6.21
N ILE A 84 -5.52 -9.90 6.29
CA ILE A 84 -6.32 -11.07 6.67
C ILE A 84 -6.15 -12.22 5.67
N GLY A 85 -6.15 -11.93 4.36
CA GLY A 85 -5.96 -12.93 3.33
C GLY A 85 -4.58 -13.61 3.37
N LEU A 86 -3.55 -12.89 3.81
CA LEU A 86 -2.20 -13.43 3.97
C LEU A 86 -2.05 -14.26 5.25
N PHE A 87 -2.60 -13.80 6.37
CA PHE A 87 -2.41 -14.40 7.69
C PHE A 87 -3.51 -15.39 8.09
N THR A 88 -4.65 -15.45 7.40
CA THR A 88 -5.78 -16.32 7.77
C THR A 88 -6.50 -16.88 6.55
N ARG A 89 -6.62 -18.21 6.46
CA ARG A 89 -7.33 -18.91 5.37
C ARG A 89 -8.82 -19.11 5.62
N GLN A 90 -9.27 -18.88 6.86
CA GLN A 90 -10.60 -19.24 7.34
C GLN A 90 -11.66 -18.15 7.06
N VAL A 91 -11.24 -16.94 6.69
CA VAL A 91 -12.18 -15.82 6.47
C VAL A 91 -12.89 -15.94 5.12
N PRO A 92 -14.23 -15.95 5.07
CA PRO A 92 -14.98 -16.07 3.82
C PRO A 92 -14.98 -14.76 3.02
N ALA A 93 -15.15 -14.86 1.70
CA ALA A 93 -15.23 -13.69 0.81
C ALA A 93 -16.40 -12.73 1.16
N VAL A 94 -17.43 -13.22 1.85
CA VAL A 94 -18.54 -12.40 2.35
C VAL A 94 -18.06 -11.39 3.39
N ALA A 95 -17.09 -11.74 4.23
CA ALA A 95 -16.55 -10.83 5.24
C ALA A 95 -15.91 -9.59 4.60
N ALA A 96 -15.15 -9.79 3.52
CA ALA A 96 -14.54 -8.70 2.76
C ALA A 96 -15.59 -7.75 2.17
N LYS A 97 -16.68 -8.29 1.61
CA LYS A 97 -17.79 -7.46 1.08
C LYS A 97 -18.46 -6.63 2.18
N VAL A 98 -18.73 -7.24 3.33
CA VAL A 98 -19.34 -6.55 4.48
C VAL A 98 -18.45 -5.43 4.98
N VAL A 99 -17.14 -5.68 5.10
CA VAL A 99 -16.16 -4.67 5.54
C VAL A 99 -16.06 -3.51 4.57
N ILE A 100 -16.02 -3.76 3.26
CA ILE A 100 -15.98 -2.68 2.26
C ILE A 100 -17.21 -1.78 2.39
N VAL A 101 -18.40 -2.37 2.48
CA VAL A 101 -19.66 -1.60 2.62
C VAL A 101 -19.67 -0.84 3.94
N PHE A 102 -19.31 -1.50 5.04
CA PHE A 102 -19.20 -0.88 6.35
C PHE A 102 -18.24 0.31 6.33
N HIS A 103 -17.05 0.17 5.74
CA HIS A 103 -16.05 1.22 5.67
C HIS A 103 -16.51 2.42 4.87
N ILE A 104 -17.09 2.21 3.68
CA ILE A 104 -17.61 3.31 2.85
C ILE A 104 -18.63 4.12 3.63
N VAL A 105 -19.54 3.45 4.37
CA VAL A 105 -20.55 4.12 5.18
C VAL A 105 -19.94 4.80 6.40
N ALA A 106 -19.08 4.11 7.16
CA ALA A 106 -18.47 4.64 8.38
C ALA A 106 -17.51 5.80 8.09
N TYR A 107 -16.59 5.61 7.14
CA TYR A 107 -15.66 6.64 6.69
C TYR A 107 -16.38 7.80 6.03
N GLY A 108 -17.37 7.54 5.16
CA GLY A 108 -18.18 8.58 4.54
C GLY A 108 -18.96 9.42 5.56
N THR A 109 -19.61 8.76 6.52
CA THR A 109 -20.32 9.45 7.62
C THR A 109 -19.36 10.28 8.46
N PHE A 110 -18.20 9.72 8.80
CA PHE A 110 -17.19 10.45 9.56
C PHE A 110 -16.72 11.70 8.79
N GLN A 111 -16.38 11.52 7.52
CA GLN A 111 -15.77 12.55 6.68
C GLN A 111 -16.73 13.70 6.34
N PHE A 112 -18.01 13.41 6.12
CA PHE A 112 -19.00 14.39 5.66
C PHE A 112 -19.95 14.90 6.75
N VAL A 113 -20.11 14.19 7.87
CA VAL A 113 -21.06 14.56 8.94
C VAL A 113 -20.34 14.85 10.26
N LEU A 114 -19.40 13.99 10.66
CA LEU A 114 -18.80 14.07 12.01
C LEU A 114 -17.49 14.83 12.07
N LYS A 115 -16.90 15.19 10.94
CA LYS A 115 -15.60 15.87 10.85
C LYS A 115 -15.56 17.18 11.65
N ASP A 116 -16.68 17.90 11.67
CA ASP A 116 -16.79 19.17 12.40
C ASP A 116 -17.11 18.98 13.89
N LEU A 117 -17.70 17.83 14.27
CA LEU A 117 -18.06 17.51 15.66
C LEU A 117 -16.91 16.85 16.42
N LEU A 118 -16.04 16.11 15.73
CA LEU A 118 -14.93 15.36 16.31
C LEU A 118 -13.64 15.76 15.61
N PRO A 119 -12.76 16.58 16.25
CA PRO A 119 -11.47 16.97 15.69
C PRO A 119 -10.46 15.80 15.79
N VAL A 120 -10.79 14.65 15.20
CA VAL A 120 -9.92 13.49 15.14
C VAL A 120 -9.08 13.59 13.88
N HIS A 121 -7.76 13.56 14.06
CA HIS A 121 -6.84 13.51 12.94
C HIS A 121 -7.04 12.24 12.12
N PHE A 122 -7.04 12.36 10.79
CA PHE A 122 -7.27 11.24 9.86
C PHE A 122 -6.46 9.97 10.15
N LEU A 123 -5.26 10.08 10.72
CA LEU A 123 -4.40 8.94 11.02
C LEU A 123 -5.01 8.05 12.13
N HIS A 124 -5.59 8.68 13.15
CA HIS A 124 -6.27 7.96 14.23
C HIS A 124 -7.54 7.30 13.71
N LEU A 125 -8.30 8.01 12.86
CA LEU A 125 -9.47 7.43 12.20
C LEU A 125 -9.11 6.20 11.37
N TYR A 126 -8.04 6.27 10.56
CA TYR A 126 -7.55 5.15 9.77
C TYR A 126 -7.14 3.97 10.65
N ALA A 127 -6.47 4.21 11.77
CA ALA A 127 -6.09 3.16 12.71
C ALA A 127 -7.32 2.49 13.36
N ILE A 128 -8.31 3.29 13.79
CA ILE A 128 -9.54 2.78 14.40
C ILE A 128 -10.33 1.94 13.39
N LEU A 129 -10.52 2.46 12.17
CA LEU A 129 -11.22 1.74 11.11
C LEU A 129 -10.49 0.44 10.79
N PHE A 130 -9.17 0.47 10.62
CA PHE A 130 -8.38 -0.73 10.35
C PHE A 130 -8.56 -1.82 11.41
N VAL A 131 -8.43 -1.46 12.69
CA VAL A 131 -8.59 -2.42 13.80
C VAL A 131 -10.01 -3.00 13.81
N LEU A 132 -11.01 -2.14 13.61
CA LEU A 132 -12.41 -2.56 13.61
C LEU A 132 -12.73 -3.46 12.42
N GLU A 133 -12.24 -3.15 11.22
CA GLU A 133 -12.38 -3.99 10.04
C GLU A 133 -11.74 -5.36 10.22
N VAL A 134 -10.50 -5.41 10.72
CA VAL A 134 -9.79 -6.65 11.04
C VAL A 134 -10.59 -7.46 12.06
N ALA A 135 -11.08 -6.84 13.12
CA ALA A 135 -11.92 -7.49 14.13
C ALA A 135 -13.22 -8.04 13.52
N MET A 136 -13.89 -7.28 12.65
CA MET A 136 -15.08 -7.74 11.93
C MET A 136 -14.78 -8.93 11.02
N MET A 137 -13.70 -8.89 10.25
CA MET A 137 -13.30 -9.99 9.37
C MET A 137 -13.02 -11.27 10.17
N LEU A 138 -12.31 -11.15 11.30
CA LEU A 138 -12.01 -12.28 12.17
C LEU A 138 -13.26 -12.81 12.87
N ALA A 139 -14.15 -11.94 13.37
CA ALA A 139 -15.41 -12.34 13.99
C ALA A 139 -16.29 -13.13 13.00
N ILE A 140 -16.43 -12.63 11.76
CA ILE A 140 -17.16 -13.34 10.70
C ILE A 140 -16.45 -14.64 10.32
N GLY A 141 -15.12 -14.64 10.30
CA GLY A 141 -14.31 -15.84 10.04
C GLY A 141 -14.50 -16.94 11.09
N VAL A 142 -14.66 -16.58 12.36
CA VAL A 142 -14.94 -17.54 13.45
C VAL A 142 -16.39 -18.03 13.41
N TRP A 143 -17.36 -17.14 13.11
CA TRP A 143 -18.78 -17.51 13.06
C TRP A 143 -19.18 -18.30 11.82
N ARG A 144 -18.57 -17.99 10.68
CA ARG A 144 -18.80 -18.67 9.39
C ARG A 144 -17.45 -18.99 8.75
N PRO A 145 -16.70 -19.94 9.30
CA PRO A 145 -15.45 -20.37 8.71
C PRO A 145 -15.72 -20.89 7.31
N ARG A 146 -14.85 -20.52 6.38
CA ARG A 146 -14.93 -20.96 4.99
C ARG A 146 -14.83 -22.49 4.93
N GLN A 147 -15.85 -23.15 4.37
CA GLN A 147 -15.97 -24.63 4.39
C GLN A 147 -15.04 -25.34 3.41
N GLU A 148 -14.68 -24.69 2.30
CA GLU A 148 -13.68 -25.19 1.37
C GLU A 148 -12.40 -24.39 1.54
N GLU A 149 -11.36 -25.05 2.06
CA GLU A 149 -10.00 -24.61 1.85
C GLU A 149 -9.81 -24.52 0.34
N ALA A 150 -9.83 -23.30 -0.21
CA ALA A 150 -9.37 -23.11 -1.57
C ALA A 150 -7.95 -23.67 -1.57
N THR A 151 -7.76 -24.81 -2.23
CA THR A 151 -6.46 -25.35 -2.56
C THR A 151 -5.84 -24.33 -3.51
N ILE A 152 -5.28 -23.26 -2.94
CA ILE A 152 -4.36 -22.39 -3.67
C ILE A 152 -3.22 -23.34 -3.99
N ARG A 153 -3.28 -23.91 -5.20
CA ARG A 153 -2.23 -24.73 -5.77
C ARG A 153 -1.06 -23.77 -5.84
N GLN A 154 -0.15 -23.85 -4.87
CA GLN A 154 1.07 -23.07 -4.89
C GLN A 154 1.89 -23.63 -6.05
N THR A 155 1.62 -23.13 -7.26
CA THR A 155 2.55 -23.19 -8.38
C THR A 155 3.64 -22.19 -8.04
N ALA A 156 4.49 -22.56 -7.07
CA ALA A 156 5.69 -21.82 -6.73
C ALA A 156 6.69 -21.98 -7.89
N GLU A 157 6.43 -21.28 -9.00
CA GLU A 157 7.35 -21.16 -10.13
C GLU A 157 8.26 -19.93 -9.95
N VAL A 158 8.07 -19.15 -8.87
CA VAL A 158 8.89 -18.00 -8.52
C VAL A 158 9.75 -18.35 -7.32
N ASP A 159 11.06 -18.29 -7.51
CA ASP A 159 12.05 -18.46 -6.46
C ASP A 159 11.87 -17.40 -5.36
N LEU A 160 11.48 -17.83 -4.17
CA LEU A 160 11.35 -16.98 -2.98
C LEU A 160 12.63 -16.94 -2.15
N THR A 161 13.75 -17.49 -2.64
CA THR A 161 15.03 -17.35 -1.94
C THR A 161 15.35 -15.88 -1.74
N ARG A 162 15.64 -15.53 -0.49
CA ARG A 162 15.97 -14.16 -0.14
C ARG A 162 17.27 -13.78 -0.84
N TRP A 163 17.28 -12.63 -1.52
CA TRP A 163 18.50 -12.09 -2.10
C TRP A 163 19.59 -12.02 -1.02
N ALA A 164 20.79 -12.49 -1.36
CA ALA A 164 21.91 -12.65 -0.44
C ALA A 164 22.21 -11.38 0.39
N TYR A 165 22.00 -10.18 -0.16
CA TYR A 165 22.25 -8.90 0.50
C TYR A 165 20.97 -8.19 1.01
N ALA A 166 19.83 -8.87 1.05
CA ALA A 166 18.57 -8.27 1.49
C ALA A 166 18.65 -7.73 2.93
N GLN A 167 19.25 -8.51 3.84
CA GLN A 167 19.37 -8.14 5.27
C GLN A 167 20.26 -6.92 5.51
N PRO A 168 21.51 -6.84 4.99
CA PRO A 168 22.34 -5.64 5.18
C PRO A 168 21.71 -4.41 4.52
N CYS A 169 21.10 -4.52 3.34
CA CYS A 169 20.38 -3.41 2.71
C CYS A 169 19.21 -2.90 3.57
N ALA A 170 18.41 -3.80 4.16
CA ALA A 170 17.30 -3.42 5.03
C ALA A 170 17.77 -2.67 6.28
N VAL A 171 18.86 -3.13 6.91
CA VAL A 171 19.44 -2.46 8.09
C VAL A 171 19.99 -1.08 7.72
N THR A 172 20.64 -0.94 6.56
CA THR A 172 21.10 0.37 6.08
C THR A 172 19.96 1.33 5.82
N LEU A 173 18.90 0.89 5.15
CA LEU A 173 17.71 1.71 4.95
C LEU A 173 17.10 2.17 6.28
N LEU A 174 16.94 1.27 7.25
CA LEU A 174 16.44 1.61 8.58
C LEU A 174 17.37 2.61 9.30
N SER A 175 18.68 2.40 9.19
CA SER A 175 19.67 3.31 9.77
C SER A 175 19.63 4.70 9.15
N CYS A 176 19.38 4.81 7.84
CA CYS A 176 19.18 6.09 7.17
C CYS A 176 17.93 6.81 7.69
N VAL A 177 16.84 6.08 7.91
CA VAL A 177 15.62 6.64 8.52
C VAL A 177 15.92 7.16 9.93
N VAL A 178 16.58 6.36 10.77
CA VAL A 178 16.96 6.79 12.13
C VAL A 178 17.88 8.02 12.09
N ALA A 179 18.87 8.04 11.19
CA ALA A 179 19.77 9.18 11.00
C ALA A 179 19.01 10.45 10.63
N LEU A 180 18.04 10.37 9.71
CA LEU A 180 17.18 11.52 9.35
C LEU A 180 16.40 12.04 10.57
N TYR A 181 15.79 11.14 11.35
CA TYR A 181 15.07 11.52 12.57
C TYR A 181 15.99 12.19 13.61
N VAL A 182 17.22 11.69 13.78
CA VAL A 182 18.21 12.28 14.70
C VAL A 182 18.67 13.66 14.21
N VAL A 183 18.89 13.83 12.90
CA VAL A 183 19.31 15.10 12.32
C VAL A 183 18.24 16.18 12.48
N PHE A 184 16.96 15.85 12.27
CA PHE A 184 15.85 16.80 12.40
C PHE A 184 15.21 16.84 13.80
N SER A 185 15.79 16.12 14.77
CA SER A 185 15.40 16.14 16.18
C SER A 185 16.01 17.35 16.89
N PRO A 186 15.52 17.76 18.09
CA PRO A 186 16.14 18.79 18.93
C PRO A 186 17.64 18.54 19.25
N ILE A 187 18.09 17.29 19.12
CA ILE A 187 19.51 16.89 19.28
C ILE A 187 20.37 17.39 18.10
N GLY A 188 19.74 17.59 16.93
CA GLY A 188 20.39 17.98 15.69
C GLY A 188 20.12 19.41 15.26
N LEU A 189 19.70 19.58 14.00
CA LEU A 189 19.53 20.88 13.34
C LEU A 189 18.27 21.64 13.78
N ALA A 190 17.34 20.97 14.44
CA ALA A 190 16.10 21.59 14.93
C ALA A 190 16.24 22.20 16.35
N GLY A 191 17.35 21.96 17.04
CA GLY A 191 17.68 22.59 18.33
C GLY A 191 19.01 23.35 18.26
N ASP A 192 19.57 23.71 19.41
CA ASP A 192 20.82 24.51 19.50
C ASP A 192 22.10 23.76 19.08
N GLY A 193 21.97 22.56 18.50
CA GLY A 193 23.08 21.71 18.07
C GLY A 193 23.76 21.04 19.28
N SER A 194 23.46 19.76 19.51
CA SER A 194 24.13 19.00 20.58
C SER A 194 25.41 18.32 20.07
N ASN A 195 26.40 18.16 20.97
CA ASN A 195 27.61 17.37 20.70
C ASN A 195 27.32 15.87 20.45
N LEU A 196 26.07 15.42 20.59
CA LEU A 196 25.65 14.03 20.40
C LEU A 196 25.27 13.70 18.95
N LEU A 197 25.02 14.70 18.09
CA LEU A 197 24.62 14.45 16.69
C LEU A 197 25.71 13.68 15.92
N VAL A 198 26.93 14.21 15.93
CA VAL A 198 28.06 13.64 15.18
C VAL A 198 28.42 12.22 15.65
N PRO A 199 28.56 11.93 16.96
CA PRO A 199 28.88 10.57 17.41
C PRO A 199 27.75 9.57 17.15
N VAL A 200 26.48 9.97 17.20
CA VAL A 200 25.35 9.08 16.87
C VAL A 200 25.35 8.72 15.38
N LEU A 201 25.58 9.69 14.49
CA LEU A 201 25.66 9.42 13.05
C LEU A 201 26.87 8.57 12.68
N LEU A 202 28.03 8.82 13.29
CA LEU A 202 29.22 7.99 13.09
C LEU A 202 29.03 6.58 13.66
N GLY A 203 28.33 6.43 14.78
CA GLY A 203 27.96 5.13 15.34
C GLY A 203 27.04 4.33 14.41
N LEU A 204 26.03 4.98 13.84
CA LEU A 204 25.14 4.37 12.85
C LEU A 204 25.90 3.97 11.57
N LEU A 205 26.79 4.84 11.07
CA LEU A 205 27.64 4.53 9.92
C LEU A 205 28.56 3.35 10.20
N GLY A 206 29.22 3.35 11.36
CA GLY A 206 30.11 2.28 11.82
C GLY A 206 29.39 0.95 11.96
N LEU A 207 28.17 0.93 12.52
CA LEU A 207 27.32 -0.25 12.60
C LEU A 207 27.02 -0.82 11.20
N ASN A 208 26.67 0.05 10.25
CA ASN A 208 26.41 -0.38 8.87
C ASN A 208 27.66 -0.97 8.21
N VAL A 209 28.80 -0.28 8.30
CA VAL A 209 30.05 -0.78 7.71
C VAL A 209 30.44 -2.11 8.34
N ALA A 210 30.33 -2.26 9.65
CA ALA A 210 30.61 -3.52 10.35
C ALA A 210 29.67 -4.65 9.89
N LEU A 211 28.37 -4.36 9.74
CA LEU A 211 27.39 -5.32 9.25
C LEU A 211 27.66 -5.72 7.80
N TRP A 212 27.96 -4.78 6.90
CA TRP A 212 28.29 -5.08 5.51
C TRP A 212 29.58 -5.88 5.38
N CYS A 213 30.63 -5.51 6.11
CA CYS A 213 31.88 -6.28 6.15
C CYS A 213 31.68 -7.70 6.71
N GLY A 214 30.90 -7.83 7.79
CA GLY A 214 30.58 -9.13 8.38
C GLY A 214 29.72 -9.99 7.45
N TRP A 215 28.78 -9.37 6.75
CA TRP A 215 27.88 -10.06 5.81
C TRP A 215 28.62 -10.54 4.56
N HIS A 216 29.49 -9.68 3.99
CA HIS A 216 30.31 -10.04 2.85
C HIS A 216 31.26 -11.20 3.16
N ARG A 217 31.87 -11.21 4.36
CA ARG A 217 32.71 -12.33 4.84
C ARG A 217 31.93 -13.63 5.02
N ARG A 218 30.67 -13.57 5.49
CA ARG A 218 29.79 -14.74 5.62
C ARG A 218 29.46 -15.34 4.26
N LEU A 219 29.06 -14.51 3.31
CA LEU A 219 28.73 -14.96 1.95
C LEU A 219 29.95 -15.56 1.23
N SER A 220 31.13 -14.95 1.36
CA SER A 220 32.37 -15.50 0.77
C SER A 220 32.78 -16.83 1.40
N SER A 221 32.50 -17.04 2.70
CA SER A 221 32.75 -18.31 3.39
C SER A 221 31.79 -19.41 2.94
N GLU A 222 30.51 -19.09 2.70
CA GLU A 222 29.50 -20.06 2.27
C GLU A 222 29.70 -20.50 0.81
N SER A 223 30.21 -19.62 -0.06
CA SER A 223 30.56 -19.98 -1.44
C SER A 223 31.79 -20.88 -1.53
N GLY A 224 32.73 -20.80 -0.57
CA GLY A 224 33.94 -21.62 -0.54
C GLY A 224 33.74 -23.05 -0.01
N VAL A 225 32.62 -23.32 0.68
CA VAL A 225 32.28 -24.65 1.23
C VAL A 225 31.45 -25.50 0.25
N ARG A 226 30.92 -24.90 -0.81
CA ARG A 226 30.11 -25.57 -1.85
C ARG A 226 30.89 -25.89 -3.14
N ALA A 227 32.22 -25.74 -3.15
CA ALA A 227 33.11 -26.14 -4.23
C ALA A 227 33.86 -27.42 -3.85
#